data_AF-A0A1M6FDD8-F1
#
_entry.id   AF-A0A1M6FDD8-F1
#
_cell.length_a   1.000
_cell.length_b   1.000
_cell.length_c   1.000
_cell.angle_alpha   90.00
_cell.angle_beta   90.00
_cell.angle_gamma   90.00
#
_symmetry.space_group_name_H-M   'P 1'
#
loop_
_entity.id
_entity.type
_entity.pdbx_description
1 polymer ?
#
loop_
_entity_poly.entity_id
_entity_poly.type
_entity_poly.pdbx_seq_one_letter_code
_entity_poly.pdbx_strand_id
1 'polypeptide(L)'
;MSPYLLPNHKTRTVFKTQTHQGDGSNEIRFEDQASIEQIYIHAQKDQDIVTENIRRESVGTDSHHRIGRHWYQMITENFNRMVGKNVVEEFGQDHHVKVGRNVVQRIVGKLSRFISGGIITKVEGSVVTQITASEEKEIGANQRITVSNENYVKAKNIILEAGTELTIKGPGGFVKIDSGGVTISGTKVKINEGGSPGKGTAPKMVKPDETDKPQEPEAPDTRM
;
A
#
# COMPACT_ATOMS: atom_id res chain seq x y z
N MET A 1 -16.76 -31.14 -45.43
CA MET A 1 -15.87 -32.11 -44.74
C MET A 1 -15.99 -31.87 -43.25
N SER A 2 -15.96 -32.91 -42.41
CA SER A 2 -15.94 -32.74 -40.94
C SER A 2 -14.68 -31.97 -40.52
N PRO A 3 -14.77 -30.99 -39.59
CA PRO A 3 -13.61 -30.23 -39.13
C PRO A 3 -12.57 -31.09 -38.39
N TYR A 4 -12.96 -32.28 -37.94
CA TYR A 4 -12.11 -33.26 -37.29
C TYR A 4 -12.30 -34.66 -37.91
N LEU A 5 -11.21 -35.44 -37.98
CA LEU A 5 -11.23 -36.81 -38.50
C LEU A 5 -11.99 -37.75 -37.56
N LEU A 6 -12.96 -38.49 -38.12
CA LEU A 6 -13.62 -39.60 -37.44
C LEU A 6 -12.82 -40.89 -37.67
N PRO A 7 -12.76 -41.80 -36.69
CA PRO A 7 -13.50 -41.82 -35.41
C PRO A 7 -12.75 -41.19 -34.21
N ASN A 8 -11.56 -40.64 -34.40
CA ASN A 8 -10.65 -40.22 -33.32
C ASN A 8 -11.24 -39.14 -32.39
N HIS A 9 -12.23 -38.38 -32.84
CA HIS A 9 -12.87 -37.29 -32.09
C HIS A 9 -14.37 -37.52 -31.86
N LYS A 10 -14.76 -38.78 -31.67
CA LYS A 10 -16.17 -39.18 -31.50
C LYS A 10 -16.89 -38.59 -30.27
N THR A 11 -16.15 -38.02 -29.32
CA THR A 11 -16.64 -37.39 -28.08
C THR A 11 -16.68 -35.86 -28.17
N ARG A 12 -16.48 -35.27 -29.35
CA ARG A 12 -16.46 -33.81 -29.53
C ARG A 12 -17.74 -33.27 -30.16
N THR A 13 -18.24 -32.20 -29.56
CA THR A 13 -19.26 -31.33 -30.17
C THR A 13 -18.61 -30.02 -30.58
N VAL A 14 -18.75 -29.61 -31.85
CA VAL A 14 -18.05 -28.45 -32.41
C VAL A 14 -18.98 -27.56 -33.21
N PHE A 15 -19.03 -26.27 -32.85
CA PHE A 15 -19.59 -25.19 -33.66
C PHE A 15 -18.43 -24.35 -34.17
N LYS A 16 -18.09 -24.48 -35.46
CA LYS A 16 -16.96 -23.79 -36.07
C LYS A 16 -17.39 -23.07 -37.35
N THR A 17 -17.01 -21.80 -37.47
CA THR A 17 -17.24 -20.99 -38.66
C THR A 17 -15.90 -20.49 -39.21
N GLN A 18 -15.74 -20.52 -40.54
CA GLN A 18 -14.58 -19.93 -41.20
C GLN A 18 -14.75 -18.41 -41.28
N THR A 19 -13.65 -17.68 -41.14
CA THR A 19 -13.64 -16.25 -41.43
C THR A 19 -14.08 -16.03 -42.89
N HIS A 20 -15.11 -15.19 -43.09
CA HIS A 20 -15.51 -14.82 -44.44
C HIS A 20 -14.50 -13.83 -45.04
N GLN A 21 -14.02 -14.10 -46.25
CA GLN A 21 -13.04 -13.25 -46.95
C GLN A 21 -11.76 -12.98 -46.13
N GLY A 22 -11.31 -13.96 -45.35
CA GLY A 22 -10.07 -13.88 -44.60
C GLY A 22 -9.66 -15.24 -44.07
N ASP A 23 -8.48 -15.29 -43.46
CA ASP A 23 -7.97 -16.49 -42.83
C ASP A 23 -8.48 -16.62 -41.38
N GLY A 24 -8.56 -17.86 -40.89
CA GLY A 24 -8.91 -18.15 -39.50
C GLY A 24 -10.34 -18.68 -39.28
N SER A 25 -10.74 -18.77 -38.02
CA SER A 25 -12.02 -19.35 -37.63
C SER A 25 -12.45 -18.94 -36.22
N ASN A 26 -13.76 -18.93 -35.98
CA ASN A 26 -14.30 -18.92 -34.62
C ASN A 26 -14.75 -20.33 -34.25
N GLU A 27 -14.57 -20.72 -32.99
CA GLU A 27 -14.86 -22.08 -32.54
C GLU A 27 -15.40 -22.09 -31.11
N ILE A 28 -16.48 -22.83 -30.90
CA ILE A 28 -16.90 -23.33 -29.59
C ILE A 28 -16.86 -24.85 -29.67
N ARG A 29 -16.08 -25.46 -28.78
CA ARG A 29 -15.88 -26.92 -28.75
C ARG A 29 -16.05 -27.47 -27.34
N PHE A 30 -16.73 -28.59 -27.25
CA PHE A 30 -16.87 -29.42 -26.05
C PHE A 30 -16.14 -30.75 -26.29
N GLU A 31 -15.35 -31.17 -25.31
CA GLU A 31 -14.77 -32.52 -25.18
C GLU A 31 -15.36 -33.16 -23.94
N ASP A 32 -16.04 -34.31 -24.12
CA ASP A 32 -16.77 -35.02 -23.05
C ASP A 32 -16.12 -36.36 -22.69
N GLN A 33 -14.89 -36.61 -23.14
CA GLN A 33 -14.12 -37.79 -22.73
C GLN A 33 -13.61 -37.63 -21.29
N ALA A 34 -13.94 -38.62 -20.46
CA ALA A 34 -13.53 -38.67 -19.05
C ALA A 34 -12.05 -38.35 -18.84
N SER A 35 -11.77 -37.48 -17.87
CA SER A 35 -10.44 -37.01 -17.45
C SER A 35 -9.73 -36.04 -18.41
N ILE A 36 -10.36 -35.66 -19.52
CA ILE A 36 -9.85 -34.65 -20.46
C ILE A 36 -10.94 -33.66 -20.89
N GLU A 37 -12.00 -33.53 -20.09
CA GLU A 37 -13.14 -32.67 -20.38
C GLU A 37 -12.70 -31.22 -20.57
N GLN A 38 -13.20 -30.58 -21.63
CA GLN A 38 -12.82 -29.22 -21.96
C GLN A 38 -13.93 -28.49 -22.70
N ILE A 39 -14.14 -27.24 -22.31
CA ILE A 39 -14.79 -26.23 -23.15
C ILE A 39 -13.70 -25.33 -23.72
N TYR A 40 -13.65 -25.23 -25.05
CA TYR A 40 -12.75 -24.33 -25.76
C TYR A 40 -13.57 -23.26 -26.49
N ILE A 41 -13.25 -22.00 -26.22
CA ILE A 41 -13.83 -20.84 -26.89
C ILE A 41 -12.70 -20.09 -27.57
N HIS A 42 -12.84 -19.85 -28.87
CA HIS A 42 -11.90 -19.10 -29.67
C HIS A 42 -12.62 -18.03 -30.49
N ALA A 43 -12.22 -16.78 -30.26
CA ALA A 43 -12.54 -15.66 -31.12
C ALA A 43 -11.30 -15.29 -31.94
N GLN A 44 -11.44 -15.18 -33.25
CA GLN A 44 -10.33 -14.84 -34.16
C GLN A 44 -9.79 -13.41 -33.94
N LYS A 45 -10.61 -12.52 -33.39
CA LYS A 45 -10.26 -11.10 -33.21
C LYS A 45 -10.80 -10.55 -31.89
N ASP A 46 -12.11 -10.37 -31.81
CA ASP A 46 -12.78 -9.71 -30.70
C ASP A 46 -13.74 -10.70 -30.02
N GLN A 47 -13.77 -10.71 -28.68
CA GLN A 47 -14.73 -11.46 -27.89
C GLN A 47 -15.39 -10.50 -26.90
N ASP A 48 -16.67 -10.23 -27.13
CA ASP A 48 -17.50 -9.47 -26.20
C ASP A 48 -18.33 -10.45 -25.35
N ILE A 49 -18.32 -10.23 -24.03
CA ILE A 49 -19.18 -10.95 -23.08
C ILE A 49 -20.04 -9.91 -22.37
N VAL A 50 -21.34 -9.89 -22.67
CA VAL A 50 -22.31 -9.02 -22.02
C VAL A 50 -23.20 -9.86 -21.12
N THR A 51 -23.39 -9.42 -19.88
CA THR A 51 -24.34 -10.03 -18.94
C THR A 51 -25.21 -8.95 -18.35
N GLU A 52 -26.48 -8.93 -18.71
CA GLU A 52 -27.42 -7.85 -18.36
C GLU A 52 -27.84 -7.81 -16.89
N ASN A 53 -27.65 -8.92 -16.17
CA ASN A 53 -28.12 -9.05 -14.79
C ASN A 53 -26.98 -9.48 -13.85
N ILE A 54 -26.69 -10.78 -13.79
CA ILE A 54 -25.72 -11.32 -12.84
C ILE A 54 -24.80 -12.30 -13.56
N ARG A 55 -23.49 -12.04 -13.51
CA ARG A 55 -22.44 -13.01 -13.83
C ARG A 55 -21.83 -13.50 -12.52
N ARG A 56 -21.86 -14.81 -12.30
CA ARG A 56 -21.11 -15.48 -11.22
C ARG A 56 -20.07 -16.39 -11.84
N GLU A 57 -18.90 -16.47 -11.22
CA GLU A 57 -17.81 -17.35 -11.63
C GLU A 57 -17.20 -18.01 -10.39
N SER A 58 -16.95 -19.30 -10.48
CA SER A 58 -16.24 -20.07 -9.47
C SER A 58 -15.26 -20.99 -10.17
N VAL A 59 -14.03 -20.99 -9.69
CA VAL A 59 -12.92 -21.78 -10.24
C VAL A 59 -12.40 -22.68 -9.14
N GLY A 60 -12.42 -24.00 -9.38
CA GLY A 60 -12.10 -24.98 -8.34
C GLY A 60 -10.63 -25.03 -7.96
N THR A 61 -9.73 -24.93 -8.95
CA THR A 61 -8.28 -25.09 -8.74
C THR A 61 -7.53 -23.79 -9.06
N ASP A 62 -7.40 -23.47 -10.35
CA ASP A 62 -6.55 -22.37 -10.81
C ASP A 62 -7.23 -21.49 -11.85
N SER A 63 -7.00 -20.17 -11.75
CA SER A 63 -7.39 -19.19 -12.75
C SER A 63 -6.18 -18.40 -13.21
N HIS A 64 -5.93 -18.38 -14.53
CA HIS A 64 -4.77 -17.71 -15.13
C HIS A 64 -5.25 -16.62 -16.10
N HIS A 65 -4.72 -15.42 -15.93
CA HIS A 65 -5.02 -14.27 -16.79
C HIS A 65 -3.73 -13.69 -17.35
N ARG A 66 -3.65 -13.55 -18.67
CA ARG A 66 -2.55 -12.88 -19.34
C ARG A 66 -3.09 -11.80 -20.26
N ILE A 67 -2.80 -10.55 -19.94
CA ILE A 67 -3.19 -9.38 -20.74
C ILE A 67 -1.93 -8.84 -21.42
N GLY A 68 -1.92 -8.81 -22.75
CA GLY A 68 -0.72 -8.42 -23.51
C GLY A 68 -0.43 -6.92 -23.53
N ARG A 69 -1.42 -6.07 -23.20
CA ARG A 69 -1.28 -4.61 -23.32
C ARG A 69 -1.90 -3.84 -22.15
N HIS A 70 -3.24 -3.76 -22.09
CA HIS A 70 -3.94 -2.94 -21.10
C HIS A 70 -5.03 -3.72 -20.41
N TRP A 71 -5.06 -3.64 -19.07
CA TRP A 71 -6.18 -4.09 -18.25
C TRP A 71 -6.84 -2.86 -17.64
N TYR A 72 -8.15 -2.75 -17.81
CA TYR A 72 -8.95 -1.67 -17.25
C TYR A 72 -10.10 -2.28 -16.46
N GLN A 73 -10.31 -1.79 -15.23
CA GLN A 73 -11.38 -2.22 -14.37
C GLN A 73 -12.03 -0.99 -13.73
N MET A 74 -13.35 -0.89 -13.85
CA MET A 74 -14.16 0.08 -13.14
C MET A 74 -15.15 -0.67 -12.25
N ILE A 75 -15.14 -0.38 -10.97
CA ILE A 75 -16.13 -0.83 -9.99
C ILE A 75 -16.78 0.44 -9.43
N THR A 76 -18.08 0.59 -9.63
CA THR A 76 -18.81 1.80 -9.22
C THR A 76 -19.11 1.84 -7.72
N GLU A 77 -19.22 0.66 -7.11
CA GLU A 77 -19.54 0.49 -5.70
C GLU A 77 -18.32 -0.07 -4.95
N ASN A 78 -18.39 -1.30 -4.45
CA ASN A 78 -17.40 -1.87 -3.54
C ASN A 78 -16.50 -2.91 -4.23
N PHE A 79 -15.21 -2.86 -3.92
CA PHE A 79 -14.24 -3.90 -4.25
C PHE A 79 -13.74 -4.58 -2.97
N ASN A 80 -14.02 -5.87 -2.82
CA ASN A 80 -13.53 -6.67 -1.70
C ASN A 80 -12.53 -7.71 -2.23
N ARG A 81 -11.34 -7.74 -1.64
CA ARG A 81 -10.30 -8.74 -1.95
C ARG A 81 -9.87 -9.44 -0.67
N MET A 82 -10.11 -10.75 -0.60
CA MET A 82 -9.62 -11.61 0.47
C MET A 82 -8.62 -12.60 -0.12
N VAL A 83 -7.46 -12.74 0.53
CA VAL A 83 -6.40 -13.67 0.10
C VAL A 83 -5.98 -14.49 1.31
N GLY A 84 -6.16 -15.81 1.25
CA GLY A 84 -5.91 -16.70 2.39
C GLY A 84 -4.43 -16.92 2.72
N LYS A 85 -3.53 -16.61 1.79
CA LYS A 85 -2.08 -16.73 1.96
C LYS A 85 -1.38 -15.42 1.62
N ASN A 86 -0.79 -15.32 0.43
CA ASN A 86 0.14 -14.24 0.09
C ASN A 86 -0.37 -13.41 -1.09
N VAL A 87 -0.05 -12.12 -1.06
CA VAL A 87 -0.12 -11.22 -2.20
C VAL A 87 1.30 -10.81 -2.59
N VAL A 88 1.61 -10.90 -3.88
CA VAL A 88 2.85 -10.37 -4.46
C VAL A 88 2.46 -9.47 -5.63
N GLU A 89 2.94 -8.23 -5.60
CA GLU A 89 2.65 -7.21 -6.61
C GLU A 89 3.98 -6.57 -7.03
N GLU A 90 4.18 -6.47 -8.33
CA GLU A 90 5.35 -5.83 -8.93
C GLU A 90 4.86 -4.77 -9.92
N PHE A 91 5.28 -3.53 -9.71
CA PHE A 91 5.00 -2.41 -10.60
C PHE A 91 6.30 -2.03 -11.29
N GLY A 92 6.38 -2.19 -12.61
CA GLY A 92 7.60 -1.91 -13.37
C GLY A 92 7.93 -0.42 -13.51
N GLN A 93 6.94 0.45 -13.27
CA GLN A 93 7.09 1.91 -13.27
C GLN A 93 6.37 2.47 -12.04
N ASP A 94 5.32 3.27 -12.22
CA ASP A 94 4.66 4.00 -11.14
C ASP A 94 3.45 3.25 -10.56
N HIS A 95 3.21 3.47 -9.27
CA HIS A 95 1.97 3.11 -8.59
C HIS A 95 1.34 4.37 -7.98
N HIS A 96 0.29 4.88 -8.63
CA HIS A 96 -0.46 6.05 -8.15
C HIS A 96 -1.71 5.61 -7.38
N VAL A 97 -1.83 6.10 -6.14
CA VAL A 97 -2.98 5.83 -5.28
C VAL A 97 -3.59 7.16 -4.83
N LYS A 98 -4.89 7.34 -5.08
CA LYS A 98 -5.69 8.43 -4.54
C LYS A 98 -6.85 7.85 -3.76
N VAL A 99 -6.96 8.22 -2.49
CA VAL A 99 -8.04 7.79 -1.60
C VAL A 99 -8.85 9.00 -1.18
N GLY A 100 -10.17 8.93 -1.37
CA GLY A 100 -11.06 10.08 -1.12
C GLY A 100 -11.39 10.32 0.36
N ARG A 101 -11.23 9.30 1.21
CA ARG A 101 -11.47 9.39 2.66
C ARG A 101 -10.26 8.93 3.45
N ASN A 102 -10.23 7.68 3.89
CA ASN A 102 -9.25 7.18 4.86
C ASN A 102 -8.47 5.99 4.31
N VAL A 103 -7.20 5.88 4.71
CA VAL A 103 -6.41 4.65 4.60
C VAL A 103 -6.18 4.13 6.02
N VAL A 104 -6.66 2.93 6.30
CA VAL A 104 -6.39 2.23 7.56
C VAL A 104 -5.55 1.00 7.23
N GLN A 105 -4.36 0.92 7.83
CA GLN A 105 -3.45 -0.20 7.62
C GLN A 105 -3.07 -0.81 8.97
N ARG A 106 -3.43 -2.08 9.17
CA ARG A 106 -3.03 -2.88 10.33
C ARG A 106 -2.06 -3.96 9.89
N ILE A 107 -0.85 -3.94 10.46
CA ILE A 107 0.18 -4.95 10.22
C ILE A 107 0.46 -5.63 11.55
N VAL A 108 0.10 -6.92 11.65
CA VAL A 108 0.30 -7.70 12.88
C VAL A 108 1.77 -8.10 13.05
N GLY A 109 2.45 -8.37 11.93
CA GLY A 109 3.87 -8.65 11.90
C GLY A 109 4.72 -7.38 11.83
N LYS A 110 5.60 -7.32 10.84
CA LYS A 110 6.58 -6.24 10.65
C LYS A 110 6.29 -5.47 9.36
N LEU A 111 6.44 -4.14 9.41
CA LEU A 111 6.56 -3.29 8.22
C LEU A 111 8.04 -3.04 7.92
N SER A 112 8.52 -3.55 6.79
CA SER A 112 9.81 -3.15 6.22
C SER A 112 9.56 -2.22 5.05
N ARG A 113 10.29 -1.10 4.98
CA ARG A 113 10.23 -0.20 3.83
C ARG A 113 11.64 0.19 3.42
N PHE A 114 11.97 -0.07 2.16
CA PHE A 114 13.23 0.34 1.55
C PHE A 114 12.93 1.36 0.46
N ILE A 115 13.50 2.56 0.58
CA ILE A 115 13.31 3.66 -0.36
C ILE A 115 14.70 4.15 -0.75
N SER A 116 15.11 3.88 -1.99
CA SER A 116 16.42 4.33 -2.48
C SER A 116 16.44 5.81 -2.86
N GLY A 117 15.28 6.37 -3.19
CA GLY A 117 15.10 7.80 -3.46
C GLY A 117 14.83 8.60 -2.18
N GLY A 118 13.81 9.47 -2.22
CA GLY A 118 13.39 10.26 -1.07
C GLY A 118 11.95 9.97 -0.63
N ILE A 119 11.62 10.39 0.60
CA ILE A 119 10.24 10.43 1.10
C ILE A 119 9.87 11.90 1.29
N ILE A 120 8.77 12.33 0.69
CA ILE A 120 8.16 13.63 0.95
C ILE A 120 6.82 13.36 1.63
N THR A 121 6.63 13.94 2.82
CA THR A 121 5.38 13.82 3.57
C THR A 121 4.92 15.21 3.98
N LYS A 122 3.74 15.60 3.49
CA LYS A 122 3.03 16.79 3.93
C LYS A 122 1.76 16.35 4.66
N VAL A 123 1.61 16.77 5.90
CA VAL A 123 0.41 16.53 6.71
C VAL A 123 -0.15 17.89 7.08
N GLU A 124 -1.39 18.18 6.68
CA GLU A 124 -2.06 19.45 7.01
C GLU A 124 -2.72 19.41 8.39
N GLY A 125 -3.12 18.21 8.82
CA GLY A 125 -3.59 17.94 10.18
C GLY A 125 -2.45 17.61 11.14
N SER A 126 -2.76 16.80 12.16
CA SER A 126 -1.80 16.35 13.16
C SER A 126 -1.14 15.02 12.82
N VAL A 127 0.09 14.83 13.29
CA VAL A 127 0.75 13.51 13.36
C VAL A 127 0.87 13.10 14.82
N VAL A 128 0.47 11.86 15.14
CA VAL A 128 0.67 11.24 16.46
C VAL A 128 1.43 9.94 16.25
N THR A 129 2.57 9.80 16.93
CA THR A 129 3.41 8.61 16.90
C THR A 129 3.53 8.04 18.30
N GLN A 130 3.17 6.77 18.48
CA GLN A 130 3.32 6.05 19.74
C GLN A 130 4.23 4.84 19.53
N ILE A 131 5.35 4.81 20.22
CA ILE A 131 6.34 3.73 20.17
C ILE A 131 6.50 3.20 21.59
N THR A 132 6.19 1.93 21.80
CA THR A 132 6.20 1.30 23.14
C THR A 132 7.57 0.81 23.57
N ALA A 133 8.44 0.50 22.60
CA ALA A 133 9.80 0.04 22.83
C ALA A 133 10.78 1.20 22.60
N SER A 134 11.50 1.20 21.49
CA SER A 134 12.54 2.18 21.18
C SER A 134 12.35 2.79 19.79
N GLU A 135 12.85 4.02 19.64
CA GLU A 135 13.03 4.70 18.35
C GLU A 135 14.52 4.99 18.19
N GLU A 136 15.07 4.66 17.02
CA GLU A 136 16.44 4.99 16.63
C GLU A 136 16.40 5.73 15.30
N LYS A 137 17.23 6.77 15.18
CA LYS A 137 17.28 7.60 13.99
C LYS A 137 18.72 7.97 13.65
N GLU A 138 19.23 7.40 12.57
CA GLU A 138 20.51 7.77 11.99
C GLU A 138 20.27 8.70 10.80
N ILE A 139 20.97 9.84 10.77
CA ILE A 139 20.86 10.84 9.71
C ILE A 139 22.27 11.15 9.24
N GLY A 140 22.63 10.68 8.04
CA GLY A 140 23.99 10.82 7.51
C GLY A 140 24.41 12.24 7.09
N ALA A 141 23.49 13.20 7.12
CA ALA A 141 23.75 14.60 6.77
C ALA A 141 23.04 15.54 7.75
N ASN A 142 22.15 16.41 7.26
CA ASN A 142 21.56 17.46 8.07
C ASN A 142 20.18 17.07 8.63
N GLN A 143 19.97 17.36 9.92
CA GLN A 143 18.64 17.40 10.53
C GLN A 143 18.25 18.83 10.87
N ARG A 144 17.06 19.26 10.42
CA ARG A 144 16.46 20.54 10.82
C ARG A 144 15.07 20.29 11.38
N ILE A 145 14.79 20.87 12.55
CA ILE A 145 13.48 20.83 13.21
C ILE A 145 13.07 22.28 13.48
N THR A 146 11.95 22.70 12.91
CA THR A 146 11.34 24.01 13.18
C THR A 146 10.00 23.79 13.85
N VAL A 147 9.81 24.36 15.04
CA VAL A 147 8.57 24.29 15.80
C VAL A 147 8.15 25.69 16.18
N SER A 148 6.95 26.12 15.79
CA SER A 148 6.48 27.49 15.99
C SER A 148 6.05 27.77 17.43
N ASN A 149 5.47 26.78 18.11
CA ASN A 149 4.90 26.96 19.44
C ASN A 149 5.81 26.38 20.53
N GLU A 150 5.86 25.06 20.66
CA GLU A 150 6.59 24.41 21.75
C GLU A 150 7.26 23.12 21.27
N ASN A 151 8.56 23.01 21.51
CA ASN A 151 9.31 21.76 21.39
C ASN A 151 9.62 21.21 22.79
N TYR A 152 8.79 20.28 23.27
CA TYR A 152 8.91 19.71 24.61
C TYR A 152 9.63 18.36 24.59
N VAL A 153 10.75 18.27 25.31
CA VAL A 153 11.51 17.02 25.48
C VAL A 153 11.49 16.63 26.95
N LYS A 154 10.89 15.48 27.26
CA LYS A 154 10.88 14.89 28.60
C LYS A 154 11.46 13.49 28.55
N ALA A 155 12.52 13.27 29.30
CA ALA A 155 13.14 11.97 29.48
C ALA A 155 13.69 11.87 30.90
N LYS A 156 14.02 10.65 31.34
CA LYS A 156 14.75 10.45 32.59
C LYS A 156 16.11 11.14 32.54
N ASN A 157 16.80 11.02 31.39
CA ASN A 157 18.07 11.69 31.08
C ASN A 157 17.96 12.35 29.71
N ILE A 158 18.51 13.55 29.56
CA ILE A 158 18.72 14.21 28.27
C ILE A 158 20.23 14.38 28.11
N ILE A 159 20.79 13.78 27.06
CA ILE A 159 22.21 13.85 26.73
C ILE A 159 22.30 14.49 25.34
N LEU A 160 23.07 15.57 25.23
CA LEU A 160 23.34 16.28 23.99
C LEU A 160 24.84 16.29 23.76
N GLU A 161 25.28 15.71 22.66
CA GLU A 161 26.68 15.63 22.26
C GLU A 161 26.85 16.27 20.89
N ALA A 162 27.88 17.10 20.74
CA ALA A 162 28.24 17.74 19.49
C ALA A 162 29.74 17.57 19.25
N GLY A 163 30.11 17.25 18.01
CA GLY A 163 31.52 16.99 17.67
C GLY A 163 32.39 18.26 17.58
N THR A 164 31.80 19.43 17.32
CA THR A 164 32.55 20.69 17.16
C THR A 164 32.04 21.79 18.08
N GLU A 165 30.72 22.01 18.09
CA GLU A 165 30.09 23.07 18.88
C GLU A 165 28.68 22.66 19.28
N LEU A 166 28.33 22.84 20.56
CA LEU A 166 26.96 22.86 21.04
C LEU A 166 26.56 24.29 21.39
N THR A 167 25.52 24.81 20.75
CA THR A 167 24.99 26.17 21.00
C THR A 167 23.51 26.11 21.42
N ILE A 168 23.19 26.76 22.53
CA ILE A 168 21.83 26.98 23.02
C ILE A 168 21.60 28.48 23.07
N LYS A 169 20.66 29.00 22.28
CA LYS A 169 20.42 30.44 22.15
C LYS A 169 18.96 30.78 22.39
N GLY A 170 18.72 31.90 23.07
CA GLY A 170 17.40 32.51 23.23
C GLY A 170 17.47 34.04 23.18
N PRO A 171 16.33 34.74 23.37
CA PRO A 171 16.28 36.20 23.28
C PRO A 171 17.20 36.94 24.27
N GLY A 172 17.48 36.32 25.43
CA GLY A 172 18.29 36.93 26.49
C GLY A 172 19.80 36.68 26.41
N GLY A 173 20.27 35.80 25.51
CA GLY A 173 21.67 35.38 25.44
C GLY A 173 21.87 33.97 24.86
N PHE A 174 23.05 33.40 25.08
CA PHE A 174 23.39 32.05 24.65
C PHE A 174 24.36 31.34 25.61
N VAL A 175 24.39 30.02 25.48
CA VAL A 175 25.44 29.13 26.00
C VAL A 175 26.08 28.45 24.80
N LYS A 176 27.40 28.45 24.74
CA LYS A 176 28.19 27.76 23.72
C LYS A 176 29.24 26.87 24.39
N ILE A 177 29.40 25.65 23.89
CA ILE A 177 30.42 24.70 24.31
C ILE A 177 31.21 24.30 23.06
N ASP A 178 32.51 24.56 23.05
CA ASP A 178 33.43 24.23 21.97
C ASP A 178 34.83 23.87 22.53
N SER A 179 35.84 23.74 21.66
CA SER A 179 37.22 23.41 22.08
C SER A 179 37.91 24.49 22.93
N GLY A 180 37.37 25.71 22.97
CA GLY A 180 37.85 26.81 23.82
C GLY A 180 37.23 26.81 25.22
N GLY A 181 36.25 25.93 25.50
CA GLY A 181 35.58 25.80 26.79
C GLY A 181 34.09 26.17 26.74
N VAL A 182 33.57 26.67 27.88
CA VAL A 182 32.16 27.05 28.02
C VAL A 182 32.03 28.58 28.01
N THR A 183 31.32 29.11 27.02
CA THR A 183 30.97 30.54 26.93
C THR A 183 29.51 30.75 27.35
N ILE A 184 29.28 31.65 28.30
CA ILE A 184 27.93 32.09 28.72
C ILE A 184 27.87 33.61 28.56
N SER A 185 26.99 34.10 27.69
CA SER A 185 26.84 35.53 27.42
C SER A 185 25.38 35.92 27.30
N GLY A 186 24.98 36.97 28.00
CA GLY A 186 23.61 37.48 28.00
C GLY A 186 23.51 38.83 28.69
N THR A 187 22.34 39.47 28.60
CA THR A 187 22.07 40.78 29.20
C THR A 187 22.20 40.77 30.73
N LYS A 188 21.76 39.70 31.38
CA LYS A 188 21.95 39.40 32.79
C LYS A 188 22.06 37.89 32.99
N VAL A 189 23.10 37.43 33.67
CA VAL A 189 23.28 36.01 34.05
C VAL A 189 22.94 35.87 35.53
N LYS A 190 21.89 35.10 35.86
CA LYS A 190 21.49 34.82 37.24
C LYS A 190 22.08 33.48 37.68
N ILE A 191 22.85 33.47 38.77
CA ILE A 191 23.42 32.26 39.37
C ILE A 191 22.90 32.16 40.80
N ASN A 192 22.21 31.06 41.13
CA ASN A 192 21.59 30.84 42.44
C ASN A 192 20.58 31.95 42.86
N GLU A 193 19.96 32.66 41.91
CA GLU A 193 19.02 33.76 42.17
C GLU A 193 17.73 33.66 41.32
N GLY A 194 16.59 33.44 41.99
CA GLY A 194 15.23 33.63 41.45
C GLY A 194 14.80 32.70 40.28
N GLY A 195 13.54 32.87 39.85
CA GLY A 195 12.95 32.24 38.66
C GLY A 195 12.04 31.03 38.94
N SER A 196 11.31 30.60 37.90
CA SER A 196 10.52 29.36 37.87
C SER A 196 10.71 28.69 36.51
N PRO A 197 10.78 27.35 36.43
CA PRO A 197 10.91 26.66 35.14
C PRO A 197 9.67 26.88 34.26
N GLY A 198 9.86 26.83 32.94
CA GLY A 198 8.75 26.70 32.01
C GLY A 198 7.98 25.40 32.21
N LYS A 199 6.69 25.36 31.85
CA LYS A 199 5.86 24.16 31.87
C LYS A 199 5.60 23.72 30.43
N GLY A 200 5.89 22.46 30.11
CA GLY A 200 5.55 21.87 28.82
C GLY A 200 4.11 21.35 28.77
N THR A 201 3.51 21.33 27.58
CA THR A 201 2.18 20.78 27.32
C THR A 201 2.30 19.39 26.70
N ALA A 202 1.70 18.38 27.34
CA ALA A 202 1.66 17.03 26.78
C ALA A 202 0.65 16.97 25.60
N PRO A 203 0.99 16.31 24.47
CA PRO A 203 0.05 16.09 23.38
C PRO A 203 -1.11 15.18 23.80
N LYS A 204 -2.29 15.38 23.23
CA LYS A 204 -3.45 14.48 23.41
C LYS A 204 -3.23 13.18 22.62
N MET A 205 -3.39 12.04 23.29
CA MET A 205 -3.30 10.72 22.67
C MET A 205 -4.56 10.41 21.87
N VAL A 206 -4.40 9.82 20.68
CA VAL A 206 -5.48 9.34 19.82
C VAL A 206 -5.17 7.89 19.42
N LYS A 207 -6.18 7.01 19.41
CA LYS A 207 -6.04 5.62 18.94
C LYS A 207 -6.32 5.54 17.44
N PRO A 208 -5.59 4.73 16.66
CA PRO A 208 -5.94 4.46 15.27
C PRO A 208 -7.30 3.77 15.13
N ASP A 209 -7.98 4.02 14.02
CA ASP A 209 -9.22 3.31 13.66
C ASP A 209 -8.96 1.82 13.41
N GLU A 210 -9.98 0.98 13.60
CA GLU A 210 -9.92 -0.44 13.26
C GLU A 210 -10.16 -0.68 11.76
N THR A 211 -9.63 -1.79 11.25
CA THR A 211 -9.87 -2.23 9.86
C THR A 211 -11.20 -2.97 9.77
N ASP A 212 -11.96 -2.71 8.72
CA ASP A 212 -13.17 -3.48 8.40
C ASP A 212 -12.85 -4.91 7.96
N LYS A 213 -13.76 -5.85 8.24
CA LYS A 213 -13.68 -7.23 7.71
C LYS A 213 -14.31 -7.28 6.31
N PRO A 214 -13.64 -7.86 5.30
CA PRO A 214 -14.27 -8.11 4.01
C PRO A 214 -15.46 -9.07 4.17
N GLN A 215 -16.55 -8.81 3.45
CA GLN A 215 -17.69 -9.75 3.35
C GLN A 215 -17.40 -10.83 2.31
N GLU A 216 -17.78 -12.08 2.60
CA GLU A 216 -17.76 -13.16 1.61
C GLU A 216 -18.88 -12.95 0.59
N PRO A 217 -18.62 -13.15 -0.72
CA PRO A 217 -19.67 -13.10 -1.73
C PRO A 217 -20.62 -14.30 -1.58
N GLU A 218 -21.87 -14.12 -1.97
CA GLU A 218 -22.82 -15.24 -2.08
C GLU A 218 -22.28 -16.29 -3.06
N ALA A 219 -22.44 -17.57 -2.69
CA ALA A 219 -22.05 -18.68 -3.55
C ALA A 219 -22.74 -18.58 -4.94
N PRO A 220 -22.12 -19.13 -6.00
CA PRO A 220 -22.80 -19.30 -7.27
C PRO A 220 -24.15 -19.98 -7.07
N ASP A 221 -25.19 -19.41 -7.67
CA ASP A 221 -26.53 -19.95 -7.62
C ASP A 221 -26.56 -21.35 -8.25
N THR A 222 -26.93 -22.37 -7.48
CA THR A 222 -26.91 -23.78 -7.89
C THR A 222 -28.27 -24.32 -8.30
N ARG A 223 -29.27 -23.46 -8.62
CA ARG A 223 -30.65 -23.93 -8.90
C ARG A 223 -30.65 -25.19 -9.77
N MET A 224 -31.03 -26.29 -9.13
CA MET A 224 -31.45 -27.54 -9.80
C MET A 224 -32.86 -27.36 -10.35
#